data_AF-A0A2M6YCZ1-F1
#
_entry.id   AF-A0A2M6YCZ1-F1
#
_cell.length_a   1.000
_cell.length_b   1.000
_cell.length_c   1.000
_cell.angle_alpha   90.00
_cell.angle_beta   90.00
_cell.angle_gamma   90.00
#
_symmetry.space_group_name_H-M   'P 1'
#
loop_
_entity.id
_entity.type
_entity.pdbx_description
1 polymer ?
#
loop_
_entity_poly.entity_id
_entity_poly.type
_entity_poly.pdbx_seq_one_letter_code
_entity_poly.pdbx_strand_id
1 'polypeptide(L)'
;MFITVKILKKIKAIYQNEKLLIIWDGAGWHRGSEVQKYLKQDKRIKTIHFPRYAPELNPQEHVWKSGRDHCSHNKFIENIDTATNDFISFLNSQKFHYYLIGFGAVS
;
A
#
# COMPACT_ATOMS: atom_id res chain seq x y z
N MET A 1 8.23 -2.40 -13.84
CA MET A 1 8.82 -1.11 -13.39
C MET A 1 8.00 0.12 -13.79
N PHE A 2 7.48 0.22 -15.02
CA PHE A 2 6.64 1.36 -15.44
C PHE A 2 5.35 1.55 -14.62
N ILE A 3 4.80 0.45 -14.07
CA ILE A 3 3.60 0.48 -13.23
C ILE A 3 3.82 1.30 -11.97
N THR A 4 4.94 1.11 -11.26
CA THR A 4 5.27 1.88 -10.04
C THR A 4 5.27 3.38 -10.31
N VAL A 5 5.94 3.84 -11.37
CA VAL A 5 5.96 5.26 -11.76
C VAL A 5 4.55 5.77 -12.10
N LYS A 6 3.74 4.97 -12.80
CA LYS A 6 2.34 5.32 -13.11
C LYS A 6 1.52 5.52 -11.83
N ILE A 7 1.69 4.65 -10.83
CA ILE A 7 1.00 4.76 -9.54
C ILE A 7 1.48 5.99 -8.77
N LEU A 8 2.79 6.23 -8.69
CA LEU A 8 3.34 7.42 -8.02
C LEU A 8 2.80 8.73 -8.63
N LYS A 9 2.67 8.79 -9.97
CA LYS A 9 2.05 9.91 -10.67
C LYS A 9 0.57 10.09 -10.30
N LYS A 10 -0.20 8.99 -10.19
CA LYS A 10 -1.60 9.04 -9.76
C LYS A 10 -1.73 9.55 -8.32
N ILE A 11 -0.92 9.05 -7.40
CA ILE A 11 -0.91 9.51 -5.99
C ILE A 11 -0.59 11.01 -5.94
N LYS A 12 0.42 11.46 -6.68
CA LYS A 12 0.80 12.88 -6.76
C LYS A 12 -0.29 13.77 -7.38
N ALA A 13 -1.14 13.23 -8.24
CA ALA A 13 -2.27 13.95 -8.83
C ALA A 13 -3.47 14.05 -7.88
N ILE A 14 -3.62 13.10 -6.95
CA ILE A 14 -4.59 13.17 -5.85
C ILE A 14 -4.15 14.22 -4.82
N TYR A 15 -2.86 14.22 -4.48
CA TYR A 15 -2.25 15.13 -3.50
C TYR A 15 -1.38 16.18 -4.21
N GLN A 16 -2.02 17.15 -4.84
CA GLN A 16 -1.37 18.09 -5.78
C GLN A 16 -0.42 19.08 -5.09
N ASN A 17 -0.70 19.45 -3.83
CA ASN A 17 -0.02 20.54 -3.14
C ASN A 17 0.82 20.07 -1.93
N GLU A 18 0.73 18.78 -1.61
CA GLU A 18 1.36 18.19 -0.46
C GLU A 18 2.76 17.64 -0.82
N LYS A 19 3.64 17.65 0.19
CA LYS A 19 4.84 16.80 0.18
C LYS A 19 4.42 15.40 0.61
N LEU A 20 4.86 14.40 -0.14
CA LEU A 20 4.48 13.01 0.06
C LEU A 20 5.64 12.24 0.66
N LEU A 21 5.39 11.59 1.79
CA LEU A 21 6.28 10.58 2.35
C LEU A 21 5.66 9.21 2.11
N ILE A 22 6.30 8.39 1.29
CA ILE A 22 5.86 7.03 0.97
C ILE A 22 6.72 6.06 1.75
N ILE A 23 6.09 5.27 2.61
CA ILE A 23 6.76 4.19 3.35
C ILE A 23 6.32 2.88 2.70
N TRP A 24 7.27 2.09 2.24
CA TRP A 24 6.96 0.86 1.49
C TRP A 24 7.99 -0.24 1.71
N ASP A 25 7.61 -1.45 1.35
CA ASP A 25 8.42 -2.64 1.54
C ASP A 25 9.64 -2.70 0.58
N GLY A 26 10.36 -3.81 0.68
CA GLY A 26 11.55 -4.08 -0.10
C GLY A 26 11.29 -4.62 -1.51
N ALA A 27 10.09 -4.52 -2.09
CA ALA A 27 9.80 -5.12 -3.39
C ALA A 27 10.74 -4.62 -4.50
N GLY A 28 11.21 -5.54 -5.36
CA GLY A 28 12.21 -5.23 -6.40
C GLY A 28 11.77 -4.14 -7.38
N TRP A 29 10.47 -4.07 -7.68
CA TRP A 29 9.91 -3.05 -8.58
C TRP A 29 9.90 -1.62 -7.99
N HIS A 30 10.22 -1.43 -6.71
CA HIS A 30 10.47 -0.11 -6.12
C HIS A 30 11.87 0.43 -6.46
N ARG A 31 12.82 -0.45 -6.81
CA ARG A 31 14.24 -0.09 -7.03
C ARG A 31 14.65 -0.02 -8.49
N GLY A 32 13.71 -0.22 -9.40
CA GLY A 32 14.03 -0.19 -10.82
C GLY A 32 14.52 1.21 -11.29
N SER A 33 15.38 1.23 -12.30
CA SER A 33 16.02 2.45 -12.84
C SER A 33 15.05 3.59 -13.15
N GLU A 34 13.90 3.33 -13.77
CA GLU A 34 12.90 4.37 -14.08
C GLU A 34 12.23 4.93 -12.82
N VAL A 35 12.03 4.11 -11.79
CA VAL A 35 11.50 4.58 -10.50
C VAL A 35 12.51 5.49 -9.81
N GLN A 36 13.79 5.07 -9.79
CA GLN A 36 14.86 5.87 -9.21
C GLN A 36 15.06 7.20 -9.96
N LYS A 37 15.01 7.18 -11.29
CA LYS A 37 15.07 8.38 -12.13
C LYS A 37 13.91 9.33 -11.83
N TYR A 38 12.69 8.80 -11.76
CA TYR A 38 11.50 9.59 -11.44
C TYR A 38 11.59 10.22 -10.04
N LEU A 39 11.92 9.44 -9.01
CA LEU A 39 12.07 9.91 -7.64
C LEU A 39 13.21 10.92 -7.48
N LYS A 40 14.30 10.80 -8.24
CA LYS A 40 15.42 11.76 -8.23
C LYS A 40 15.01 13.13 -8.80
N GLN A 41 14.15 13.14 -9.80
CA GLN A 41 13.64 14.38 -10.43
C GLN A 41 12.51 15.01 -9.62
N ASP A 42 11.77 14.21 -8.86
CA ASP A 42 10.65 14.68 -8.05
C ASP A 42 11.10 15.29 -6.72
N LYS A 43 10.73 16.55 -6.47
CA LYS A 43 11.05 17.26 -5.22
C LYS A 43 9.99 17.09 -4.12
N ARG A 44 8.81 16.56 -4.45
CA ARG A 44 7.67 16.41 -3.53
C ARG A 44 7.57 15.03 -2.91
N ILE A 45 8.06 13.99 -3.58
CA ILE A 45 8.00 12.61 -3.08
C ILE A 45 9.32 12.25 -2.39
N LYS A 46 9.21 11.74 -1.16
CA LYS A 46 10.28 11.07 -0.41
C LYS A 46 9.85 9.65 -0.11
N THR A 47 10.79 8.72 -0.15
CA THR A 47 10.52 7.31 0.11
C THR A 47 11.36 6.81 1.29
N ILE A 48 10.73 6.07 2.20
CA ILE A 48 11.38 5.32 3.28
C ILE A 48 11.07 3.85 3.07
N HIS A 49 12.08 3.00 3.23
CA HIS A 49 11.88 1.55 3.20
C HIS A 49 11.71 1.01 4.61
N PHE A 50 10.79 0.07 4.78
CA PHE A 50 10.79 -0.77 5.97
C PHE A 50 12.10 -1.59 6.06
N PRO A 51 12.55 -1.95 7.28
CA PRO A 51 13.60 -2.93 7.47
C PRO A 51 13.30 -4.23 6.70
N ARG A 52 14.34 -4.91 6.24
CA ARG A 52 14.16 -6.21 5.59
C ARG A 52 13.56 -7.20 6.59
N TYR A 53 12.64 -8.03 6.10
CA TYR A 53 12.00 -9.09 6.88
C TYR A 53 11.23 -8.60 8.11
N ALA A 54 10.72 -7.37 8.09
CA ALA A 54 9.91 -6.77 9.16
C ALA A 54 8.46 -6.46 8.70
N PRO A 55 7.67 -7.49 8.30
CA PRO A 55 6.29 -7.28 7.86
C PRO A 55 5.38 -6.69 8.94
N GLU A 56 5.69 -6.92 10.22
CA GLU A 56 4.96 -6.36 11.37
C GLU A 56 5.01 -4.83 11.44
N LEU A 57 5.96 -4.21 10.75
CA LEU A 57 6.07 -2.75 10.66
C LEU A 57 5.28 -2.17 9.48
N ASN A 58 4.79 -3.01 8.57
CA ASN A 58 4.04 -2.59 7.40
C ASN A 58 2.52 -2.59 7.71
N PRO A 59 1.88 -1.41 7.86
CA PRO A 59 0.44 -1.30 8.10
C PRO A 59 -0.42 -2.10 7.13
N GLN A 60 0.04 -2.23 5.88
CA GLN A 60 -0.68 -2.91 4.82
C GLN A 60 -0.92 -4.39 5.13
N GLU A 61 -0.03 -5.04 5.90
CA GLU A 61 -0.21 -6.44 6.32
C GLU A 61 -1.44 -6.61 7.23
N HIS A 62 -1.77 -5.62 8.06
CA HIS A 62 -3.00 -5.65 8.87
C HIS A 62 -4.25 -5.58 8.00
N VAL A 63 -4.23 -4.75 6.94
CA VAL A 63 -5.32 -4.66 5.96
C VAL A 63 -5.53 -6.02 5.28
N TRP A 64 -4.44 -6.66 4.85
CA TRP A 64 -4.47 -7.97 4.21
C TRP A 64 -4.96 -9.08 5.13
N LYS A 65 -4.51 -9.10 6.39
CA LYS A 65 -5.00 -10.05 7.38
C LYS A 65 -6.51 -9.86 7.61
N SER A 66 -6.94 -8.63 7.84
CA SER A 66 -8.36 -8.31 8.08
C SER A 66 -9.25 -8.70 6.91
N GLY A 67 -8.82 -8.40 5.67
CA GLY A 67 -9.57 -8.78 4.48
C GLY A 67 -9.56 -10.28 4.22
N ARG A 68 -8.48 -11.01 4.53
CA ARG A 68 -8.49 -12.47 4.49
C ARG A 68 -9.50 -13.03 5.48
N ASP A 69 -9.45 -12.59 6.73
CA ASP A 69 -10.32 -13.05 7.81
C ASP A 69 -11.81 -12.86 7.47
N HIS A 70 -12.17 -11.74 6.83
CA HIS A 70 -13.56 -11.46 6.44
C HIS A 70 -13.98 -12.12 5.13
N CYS A 71 -13.15 -12.04 4.09
CA CYS A 71 -13.57 -12.36 2.75
C CYS A 71 -13.29 -13.82 2.38
N SER A 72 -12.16 -14.40 2.79
CA SER A 72 -11.67 -15.66 2.22
C SER A 72 -11.24 -16.74 3.22
N HIS A 73 -11.23 -16.44 4.52
CA HIS A 73 -10.79 -17.39 5.55
C HIS A 73 -11.74 -18.60 5.63
N ASN A 74 -11.18 -19.80 5.45
CA ASN A 74 -11.89 -21.08 5.47
C ASN A 74 -13.12 -21.15 4.55
N LYS A 75 -13.07 -20.45 3.41
CA LYS A 75 -14.12 -20.49 2.39
C LYS A 75 -13.60 -21.15 1.13
N PHE A 76 -14.43 -21.96 0.49
CA PHE A 76 -14.19 -22.43 -0.86
C PHE A 76 -14.50 -21.30 -1.85
N ILE A 77 -13.55 -21.00 -2.74
CA ILE A 77 -13.71 -19.93 -3.74
C ILE A 77 -13.99 -20.60 -5.09
N GLU A 78 -15.26 -20.60 -5.47
CA GLU A 78 -15.71 -21.12 -6.77
C GLU A 78 -15.43 -20.14 -7.91
N ASN A 79 -15.53 -18.84 -7.63
CA ASN A 79 -15.34 -17.78 -8.59
C ASN A 79 -14.43 -16.68 -8.02
N ILE A 80 -13.30 -16.45 -8.69
CA ILE A 80 -12.30 -15.47 -8.27
C ILE A 80 -12.79 -14.02 -8.40
N ASP A 81 -13.67 -13.73 -9.36
CA ASP A 81 -14.23 -12.40 -9.56
C ASP A 81 -15.18 -12.04 -8.42
N THR A 82 -16.02 -12.98 -7.98
CA THR A 82 -16.87 -12.79 -6.80
C THR A 82 -16.04 -12.53 -5.56
N ALA A 83 -15.02 -13.36 -5.29
CA ALA A 83 -14.14 -13.16 -4.14
C ALA A 83 -13.38 -11.83 -4.22
N THR A 84 -12.99 -11.39 -5.41
CA THR A 84 -12.33 -10.10 -5.64
C THR A 84 -13.28 -8.93 -5.37
N ASN A 85 -14.52 -9.01 -5.84
CA ASN A 85 -15.54 -7.98 -5.61
C ASN A 85 -15.90 -7.84 -4.13
N ASP A 86 -16.02 -8.96 -3.41
CA ASP A 86 -16.25 -8.97 -1.97
C ASP A 86 -15.08 -8.33 -1.21
N PHE A 87 -13.85 -8.64 -1.63
CA PHE A 87 -12.65 -8.04 -1.05
C PHE A 87 -12.57 -6.53 -1.32
N ILE A 88 -12.86 -6.08 -2.55
CA ILE A 88 -12.92 -4.65 -2.88
C ILE A 88 -13.99 -3.94 -2.06
N SER A 89 -15.18 -4.54 -1.93
CA SER A 89 -16.28 -3.98 -1.14
C SER A 89 -15.91 -3.86 0.35
N PHE A 90 -15.20 -4.87 0.88
CA PHE A 90 -14.66 -4.82 2.23
C PHE A 90 -13.64 -3.69 2.41
N LEU A 91 -12.66 -3.57 1.50
CA LEU A 91 -11.64 -2.52 1.58
C LEU A 91 -12.25 -1.11 1.53
N ASN A 92 -13.30 -0.91 0.72
CA ASN A 92 -13.97 0.39 0.57
C ASN A 92 -14.92 0.74 1.72
N SER A 93 -15.35 -0.23 2.53
CA SER A 93 -16.31 -0.03 3.63
C SER A 93 -15.66 0.14 5.01
N GLN A 94 -14.35 -0.13 5.12
CA GLN A 94 -13.65 -0.18 6.40
C GLN A 94 -12.60 0.93 6.54
N LYS A 95 -12.49 1.47 7.75
CA LYS A 95 -11.30 2.21 8.17
C LYS A 95 -10.38 1.28 8.94
N PHE A 96 -9.19 1.06 8.42
CA PHE A 96 -8.20 0.19 9.06
C PHE A 96 -7.37 0.99 10.05
N HIS A 97 -7.65 0.79 11.34
CA HIS A 97 -6.87 1.41 12.40
C HIS A 97 -5.47 0.78 12.46
N TYR A 98 -4.45 1.63 12.42
CA TYR A 98 -3.06 1.20 12.53
C TYR A 98 -2.32 2.05 13.55
N TYR A 99 -1.49 1.39 14.36
CA TYR A 99 -0.63 2.01 15.35
C TYR A 99 0.81 1.53 15.10
N LEU A 100 1.69 2.45 14.72
CA LEU A 100 3.12 2.18 14.64
C LEU A 100 3.78 2.66 15.94
N ILE A 101 4.26 1.73 16.77
CA ILE A 101 5.02 2.06 18.00
C ILE A 101 4.22 3.03 18.90
N GLY A 102 2.93 2.75 19.09
CA GLY A 102 2.04 3.59 19.92
C GLY A 102 1.56 4.90 19.26
N PHE A 103 2.04 5.24 18.07
CA PHE A 103 1.50 6.35 17.27
C PHE A 103 0.50 5.82 16.26
N GLY A 104 -0.78 6.11 16.51
CA GLY A 104 -1.82 5.97 15.50
C GLY A 104 -1.87 7.22 14.62
N ALA A 105 -2.16 7.05 13.33
CA ALA A 105 -2.72 8.15 12.56
C ALA A 105 -4.12 8.39 13.11
N VAL A 106 -4.21 9.19 14.19
CA VAL A 106 -5.49 9.57 14.79
C VAL A 106 -6.24 10.42 13.76
N SER A 107 -7.53 10.10 13.63
CA SER A 107 -8.55 10.67 12.73
C SER A 107 -8.43 12.17 12.46
#